data_AF-A0AAV6JQQ4-F1
#
_entry.id   AF-A0AAV6JQQ4-F1
#
_cell.length_a   1.000
_cell.length_b   1.000
_cell.length_c   1.000
_cell.angle_alpha   90.00
_cell.angle_beta   90.00
_cell.angle_gamma   90.00
#
_symmetry.space_group_name_H-M   'P 1'
#
loop_
_entity.id
_entity.type
_entity.pdbx_description
1 polymer ?
#
loop_
_entity_poly.entity_id
_entity_poly.type
_entity_poly.pdbx_seq_one_letter_code
_entity_poly.pdbx_strand_id
1 'polypeptide(L)'
;MATTEEILEELLNVEVELQDVQDQIKILLDRQGKLYERQSELKALFEDSEASGCPWDDGTAVTENWSETFEWDSQADDVRFNIYGIPEYRANQREVSAIPVCLSWIV
;
A
#
# COMPACT_ATOMS: atom_id res chain seq x y z
N MET A 1 -22.77 19.50 55.55
CA MET A 1 -23.65 19.70 54.39
C MET A 1 -22.87 20.61 53.47
N ALA A 2 -22.53 20.15 52.27
CA ALA A 2 -21.85 21.00 51.30
C ALA A 2 -22.66 22.29 51.11
N THR A 3 -21.98 23.42 51.08
CA THR A 3 -22.65 24.70 50.89
C THR A 3 -23.10 24.85 49.44
N THR A 4 -24.11 25.66 49.19
CA THR A 4 -24.62 25.90 47.83
C THR A 4 -23.54 26.44 46.89
N GLU A 5 -22.56 27.18 47.41
CA GLU A 5 -21.37 27.65 46.68
C GLU A 5 -20.47 26.49 46.23
N GLU A 6 -20.15 25.54 47.11
CA GLU A 6 -19.29 24.39 46.78
C GLU A 6 -19.89 23.54 45.65
N ILE A 7 -21.22 23.34 45.68
CA ILE A 7 -21.92 22.60 44.62
C ILE A 7 -21.89 23.36 43.30
N LEU A 8 -22.01 24.69 43.31
CA LEU A 8 -21.93 25.51 42.09
C LEU A 8 -20.52 25.49 41.49
N GLU A 9 -19.49 25.51 42.32
CA GLU A 9 -18.10 25.45 41.88
C GLU A 9 -17.78 24.08 41.24
N GLU A 10 -18.19 22.98 41.88
CA GLU A 10 -18.06 21.65 41.30
C GLU A 10 -18.81 21.52 39.96
N LEU A 11 -20.01 22.08 39.86
CA LEU A 11 -20.81 22.04 38.63
C LEU A 11 -20.15 22.85 37.50
N LEU A 12 -19.55 24.00 37.81
CA LEU A 12 -18.76 24.77 36.86
C LEU A 12 -17.52 24.00 36.39
N ASN A 13 -16.82 23.30 37.30
CA ASN A 13 -15.66 22.50 36.93
C ASN A 13 -16.06 21.34 36.01
N VAL A 14 -17.16 20.65 36.31
CA VAL A 14 -17.70 19.58 35.47
C VAL A 14 -18.09 20.10 34.08
N GLU A 15 -18.69 21.29 33.98
CA GLU A 15 -19.04 21.89 32.69
C GLU A 15 -17.80 22.18 31.84
N VAL A 16 -16.71 22.66 32.46
CA VAL A 16 -15.43 22.89 31.77
C VAL A 16 -14.82 21.58 31.26
N GLU A 17 -14.83 20.54 32.09
CA GLU A 17 -14.35 19.21 31.68
C GLU A 17 -15.18 18.62 30.54
N LEU A 18 -16.51 18.78 30.59
CA LEU A 18 -17.40 18.37 29.49
C LEU A 18 -17.08 19.11 28.20
N GLN A 19 -16.83 20.42 28.27
CA GLN A 19 -16.48 21.22 27.11
C GLN A 19 -15.14 20.77 26.50
N ASP A 20 -14.13 20.47 27.33
CA ASP A 20 -12.84 19.96 26.85
C ASP A 20 -12.99 18.60 26.15
N VAL A 21 -13.74 17.67 26.74
CA VAL A 21 -14.05 16.37 26.12
C VAL A 21 -14.77 16.57 24.79
N GLN A 22 -15.69 17.53 24.70
CA GLN A 22 -16.42 17.82 23.48
C GLN A 22 -15.51 18.38 22.37
N ASP A 23 -14.53 19.21 22.72
CA ASP A 23 -13.53 19.71 21.77
C ASP A 23 -12.60 18.58 21.29
N GLN A 24 -12.20 17.67 22.17
CA GLN A 24 -11.43 16.48 21.78
C GLN A 24 -12.21 15.59 20.80
N ILE A 25 -13.50 15.36 21.05
CA ILE A 25 -14.38 14.60 20.14
C ILE A 25 -14.43 15.27 18.77
N LYS A 26 -14.54 16.61 18.72
CA LYS A 26 -14.58 17.37 17.46
C LYS A 26 -13.28 17.20 16.65
N ILE A 27 -12.13 17.22 17.30
CA ILE A 27 -10.83 16.97 16.66
C ILE A 27 -10.77 15.55 16.08
N LEU A 28 -11.25 14.55 16.83
CA LEU A 28 -11.28 13.16 16.37
C LEU A 28 -12.19 12.98 15.15
N LEU A 29 -13.34 13.65 15.13
CA LEU A 29 -14.26 13.63 13.99
C LEU A 29 -13.65 14.27 12.73
N ASP A 30 -12.95 15.41 12.87
CA ASP A 30 -12.22 16.03 11.74
C ASP A 30 -11.16 15.08 11.17
N ARG A 31 -10.39 14.43 12.06
CA ARG A 31 -9.41 13.42 11.66
C ARG A 31 -10.05 12.23 10.98
N GLN A 32 -11.19 11.76 11.48
CA GLN A 32 -11.94 10.67 10.88
C GLN A 32 -12.41 11.02 9.46
N GLY A 33 -12.89 12.25 9.25
CA GLY A 33 -13.26 12.75 7.92
C GLY A 33 -12.12 12.70 6.92
N LYS A 34 -10.94 13.22 7.29
CA LYS A 34 -9.73 13.16 6.44
C LYS A 34 -9.29 11.74 6.11
N LEU A 35 -9.44 10.81 7.05
CA LEU A 35 -9.11 9.41 6.82
C LEU A 35 -10.09 8.75 5.84
N TYR A 36 -11.38 9.06 5.92
CA TYR A 36 -12.37 8.55 4.95
C TYR A 36 -12.11 9.08 3.54
N GLU A 37 -11.77 10.36 3.40
CA GLU A 37 -11.41 10.94 2.10
C GLU A 37 -10.22 10.20 1.49
N ARG A 38 -9.13 10.05 2.26
CA ARG A 38 -7.93 9.33 1.81
C ARG A 38 -8.19 7.85 1.53
N GLN A 39 -9.07 7.22 2.29
CA GLN A 39 -9.50 5.85 2.02
C GLN A 39 -10.23 5.75 0.68
N SER A 40 -11.11 6.71 0.38
CA SER A 40 -11.82 6.77 -0.89
C SER A 40 -10.87 6.99 -2.06
N GLU A 41 -9.88 7.87 -1.91
CA GLU A 41 -8.84 8.10 -2.93
C GLU A 41 -8.02 6.83 -3.19
N LEU A 42 -7.54 6.17 -2.14
CA LEU A 42 -6.77 4.93 -2.27
C LEU A 42 -7.60 3.81 -2.90
N LYS A 43 -8.89 3.73 -2.56
CA LYS A 43 -9.80 2.76 -3.16
C LYS A 43 -10.02 3.05 -4.65
N ALA A 44 -10.16 4.32 -5.03
CA ALA A 44 -10.26 4.71 -6.44
C ALA A 44 -8.97 4.36 -7.21
N LEU A 45 -7.78 4.63 -6.66
CA LEU A 45 -6.51 4.23 -7.28
C LEU A 45 -6.37 2.71 -7.42
N PHE A 46 -6.87 1.95 -6.44
CA PHE A 46 -6.89 0.50 -6.52
C PHE A 46 -7.82 0.01 -7.63
N GLU A 47 -9.04 0.55 -7.70
CA GLU A 47 -10.00 0.25 -8.77
C GLU A 47 -9.45 0.67 -10.16
N ASP A 48 -8.76 1.80 -10.27
CA ASP A 48 -8.08 2.24 -11.50
C ASP A 48 -6.93 1.30 -11.86
N SER A 49 -6.19 0.77 -10.88
CA SER A 49 -5.12 -0.21 -11.14
C SER A 49 -5.68 -1.55 -11.63
N GLU A 50 -6.79 -2.02 -11.04
CA GLU A 50 -7.52 -3.21 -11.49
C GLU A 50 -8.16 -3.00 -12.87
N ALA A 51 -8.74 -1.82 -13.12
CA ALA A 51 -9.32 -1.45 -14.42
C ALA A 51 -8.26 -1.21 -15.50
N SER A 52 -7.06 -0.77 -15.10
CA SER A 52 -5.88 -0.69 -15.97
C SER A 52 -5.28 -2.06 -16.26
N GLY A 53 -5.91 -3.14 -15.74
CA GLY A 53 -5.67 -4.54 -16.03
C GLY A 53 -4.68 -4.73 -17.16
N CYS A 54 -3.40 -4.87 -16.78
CA CYS A 54 -2.56 -5.83 -17.46
C CYS A 54 -3.42 -7.09 -17.58
N PRO A 55 -3.56 -7.74 -18.74
CA PRO A 55 -4.50 -8.84 -18.90
C PRO A 55 -4.14 -9.99 -17.97
N TRP A 56 -4.60 -9.95 -16.73
CA TRP A 56 -4.58 -11.08 -15.83
C TRP A 56 -5.82 -11.87 -16.20
N ASP A 57 -5.62 -12.71 -17.21
CA ASP A 57 -6.63 -13.63 -17.69
C ASP A 57 -7.13 -14.47 -16.52
N ASP A 58 -8.45 -14.46 -16.41
CA ASP A 58 -9.25 -15.12 -15.40
C ASP A 58 -9.05 -16.63 -15.48
N GLY A 59 -8.72 -17.26 -14.35
CA GLY A 59 -9.09 -18.64 -14.02
C GLY A 59 -8.62 -19.78 -14.93
N THR A 60 -7.96 -19.49 -16.03
CA THR A 60 -7.21 -20.43 -16.83
C THR A 60 -5.78 -20.23 -16.39
N ALA A 61 -5.08 -21.29 -16.03
CA ALA A 61 -3.62 -21.22 -15.97
C ALA A 61 -3.13 -20.90 -17.39
N VAL A 62 -3.18 -19.62 -17.78
CA VAL A 62 -2.29 -19.09 -18.79
C VAL A 62 -0.96 -19.35 -18.18
N THR A 63 -0.34 -20.43 -18.67
CA THR A 63 1.08 -20.63 -18.53
C THR A 63 1.66 -19.40 -19.20
N GLU A 64 1.79 -18.31 -18.44
CA GLU A 64 2.54 -17.13 -18.84
C GLU A 64 3.84 -17.71 -19.33
N ASN A 65 4.04 -17.64 -20.64
CA ASN A 65 5.14 -18.33 -21.25
C ASN A 65 6.35 -17.45 -20.96
N TRP A 66 6.88 -17.52 -19.74
CA TRP A 66 8.13 -16.90 -19.29
C TRP A 66 9.36 -17.44 -20.08
N SER A 67 9.09 -18.27 -21.09
CA SER A 67 10.01 -18.70 -22.14
C SER A 67 10.02 -17.76 -23.35
N GLU A 68 9.12 -16.77 -23.41
CA GLU A 68 9.04 -15.81 -24.51
C GLU A 68 10.21 -14.82 -24.41
N THR A 69 10.75 -14.44 -25.58
CA THR A 69 11.92 -13.58 -25.65
C THR A 69 11.51 -12.15 -25.32
N PHE A 70 12.02 -11.61 -24.23
CA PHE A 70 11.80 -10.22 -23.85
C PHE A 70 12.86 -9.30 -24.47
N GLU A 71 12.53 -8.02 -24.68
CA GLU A 71 13.44 -7.00 -25.23
C GLU A 71 14.79 -6.90 -24.47
N TRP A 72 14.76 -7.19 -23.17
CA TRP A 72 15.94 -7.15 -22.30
C TRP A 72 16.73 -8.47 -22.28
N ASP A 73 16.22 -9.56 -22.90
CA ASP A 73 16.94 -10.85 -22.96
C ASP A 73 18.25 -10.71 -23.73
N SER A 74 18.28 -9.90 -24.79
CA SER A 74 19.52 -9.64 -25.55
C SER A 74 20.57 -8.92 -24.71
N GLN A 75 20.14 -8.00 -23.85
CA GLN A 75 21.04 -7.29 -22.93
C GLN A 75 21.52 -8.21 -21.80
N ALA A 76 20.63 -9.08 -21.28
CA ALA A 76 20.99 -10.07 -20.30
C ALA A 76 21.95 -11.13 -20.85
N ASP A 77 21.77 -11.55 -22.11
CA ASP A 77 22.66 -12.47 -22.82
C ASP A 77 24.04 -11.84 -23.08
N ASP A 78 24.08 -10.57 -23.49
CA ASP A 78 25.33 -9.84 -23.73
C ASP A 78 26.14 -9.68 -22.43
N VAL A 79 25.48 -9.29 -21.33
CA VAL A 79 26.10 -9.23 -20.00
C VAL A 79 26.55 -10.63 -19.54
N ARG A 80 25.73 -11.67 -19.72
CA ARG A 80 26.07 -13.03 -19.31
C ARG A 80 27.31 -13.55 -20.05
N PHE A 81 27.38 -13.34 -21.36
CA PHE A 81 28.47 -13.87 -22.17
C PHE A 81 29.73 -13.02 -22.06
N ASN A 82 29.62 -11.68 -22.15
CA ASN A 82 30.79 -10.80 -22.20
C ASN A 82 31.38 -10.51 -20.82
N ILE A 83 30.57 -10.47 -19.76
CA ILE A 83 31.06 -10.16 -18.40
C ILE A 83 31.33 -11.44 -17.62
N TYR A 84 30.44 -12.44 -17.71
CA TYR A 84 30.53 -13.66 -16.91
C TYR A 84 31.06 -14.88 -17.68
N GLY A 85 31.16 -14.82 -19.02
CA GLY A 85 31.68 -15.92 -19.84
C GLY A 85 30.80 -17.17 -19.84
N ILE A 86 29.52 -17.05 -19.47
CA ILE A 86 28.61 -18.20 -19.33
C ILE A 86 27.82 -18.37 -20.64
N PRO A 87 27.99 -19.50 -21.35
CA PRO A 87 27.36 -19.70 -22.65
C PRO A 87 25.83 -19.88 -22.55
N GLU A 88 25.32 -20.58 -21.53
CA GLU A 88 23.88 -20.83 -21.33
C GLU A 88 23.50 -20.87 -19.83
N TYR A 89 22.28 -20.41 -19.49
CA TYR A 89 21.71 -20.57 -18.14
C TYR A 89 21.32 -22.04 -17.90
N ARG A 90 21.65 -22.62 -16.73
CA ARG A 90 21.10 -23.93 -16.34
C ARG A 90 19.61 -23.81 -16.01
N ALA A 91 18.81 -24.83 -16.29
CA ALA A 91 17.33 -24.81 -16.25
C ALA A 91 16.73 -24.23 -14.96
N ASN A 92 17.41 -24.40 -13.83
CA ASN A 92 17.02 -23.95 -12.50
C ASN A 92 17.47 -22.51 -12.14
N GLN A 93 18.14 -21.77 -13.04
CA GLN A 93 18.57 -20.38 -12.82
C GLN A 93 17.64 -19.34 -13.47
N ARG A 94 16.72 -19.75 -14.36
CA ARG A 94 15.73 -18.85 -14.95
C ARG A 94 14.77 -18.27 -13.91
N GLU A 95 14.37 -19.07 -12.92
CA GLU A 95 13.45 -18.61 -11.86
C GLU A 95 14.11 -17.61 -10.89
N VAL A 96 15.39 -17.77 -10.57
CA VAL A 96 16.06 -16.97 -9.52
C VAL A 96 16.43 -15.55 -10.01
N SER A 97 16.70 -15.37 -11.30
CA SER A 97 17.05 -14.06 -11.87
C SER A 97 15.85 -13.14 -12.08
N ALA A 98 14.63 -13.69 -12.17
CA ALA A 98 13.39 -12.90 -12.30
C ALA A 98 12.93 -12.28 -10.95
N ILE A 99 13.22 -12.93 -9.82
CA ILE A 99 12.79 -12.50 -8.48
C ILE A 99 13.30 -11.09 -8.10
N PRO A 100 14.58 -10.72 -8.29
CA PRO A 100 15.06 -9.39 -7.89
C PRO A 100 14.55 -8.26 -8.80
N VAL A 101 14.19 -8.54 -10.06
CA VAL A 101 13.66 -7.51 -10.97
C VAL A 101 12.23 -7.13 -10.60
N CYS A 102 11.40 -8.10 -10.19
CA CYS A 102 10.03 -7.82 -9.70
C CYS A 102 10.02 -7.00 -8.40
N LEU A 103 11.00 -7.16 -7.51
CA LEU A 103 11.07 -6.38 -6.27
C LEU A 103 11.44 -4.91 -6.50
N SER A 104 12.14 -4.59 -7.60
CA SER A 104 12.53 -3.21 -7.92
C SER A 104 11.40 -2.36 -8.52
N TRP A 105 10.28 -2.99 -8.91
CA TRP A 105 9.10 -2.30 -9.45
C TRP A 105 7.95 -2.22 -8.43
N ILE A 106 8.14 -2.77 -7.22
CA ILE A 106 7.15 -2.78 -6.13
C ILE A 106 7.43 -1.69 -5.06
N VAL A 107 8.55 -0.97 -5.15
CA VAL A 107 8.87 0.20 -4.29
C VAL A 107 8.90 1.46 -5.13
#